data_AF-A0A401V2V7-F1
#
_entry.id   AF-A0A401V2V7-F1
#
_cell.length_a   1.000
_cell.length_b   1.000
_cell.length_c   1.000
_cell.angle_alpha   90.00
_cell.angle_beta   90.00
_cell.angle_gamma   90.00
#
_symmetry.space_group_name_H-M   'P 1'
#
loop_
_entity.id
_entity.type
_entity.pdbx_description
1 polymer ?
#
loop_
_entity_poly.entity_id
_entity_poly.type
_entity_poly.pdbx_seq_one_letter_code
_entity_poly.pdbx_strand_id
1 'polypeptide(L)'
;MTVATWSDWRAAVGAVVPAGPHGTWTVRSCSDRRTSAGWATWDVTFLAPAGTGQETVVLDLPGAGPQTLLAVPSAAHPDGALLVATFVVPDDAPAGADPTGHDPGAADPTDLTHPTTDGTRGPAADAGTEA
;
A
#
# COMPACT_ATOMS: atom_id res chain seq x y z
N MET A 1 -18.17 1.76 0.66
CA MET A 1 -17.69 0.53 -0.01
C MET A 1 -16.29 0.29 0.50
N THR A 2 -16.04 -0.81 1.20
CA THR A 2 -14.75 -1.10 1.84
C THR A 2 -13.95 -1.98 0.90
N VAL A 3 -12.71 -1.58 0.59
CA VAL A 3 -11.79 -2.41 -0.20
C VAL A 3 -11.30 -3.55 0.68
N ALA A 4 -11.43 -4.79 0.20
CA ALA A 4 -10.90 -5.96 0.89
C ALA A 4 -9.38 -5.81 1.10
N THR A 5 -8.93 -6.05 2.33
CA THR A 5 -7.51 -5.97 2.71
C THR A 5 -6.74 -7.16 2.13
N TRP A 6 -5.41 -7.05 2.15
CA TRP A 6 -4.55 -8.19 1.80
C TRP A 6 -4.87 -9.45 2.63
N SER A 7 -5.16 -9.29 3.92
CA SER A 7 -5.48 -10.42 4.81
C SER A 7 -6.77 -11.13 4.38
N ASP A 8 -7.77 -10.37 3.92
CA ASP A 8 -9.03 -10.92 3.40
C ASP A 8 -8.78 -11.76 2.15
N TRP A 9 -7.97 -11.24 1.22
CA TRP A 9 -7.59 -11.96 0.00
C TRP A 9 -6.75 -13.20 0.27
N ARG A 10 -5.82 -13.13 1.23
CA ARG A 10 -5.00 -14.28 1.65
C ARG A 10 -5.86 -15.37 2.28
N ALA A 11 -6.85 -15.00 3.10
CA ALA A 11 -7.78 -15.94 3.71
C ALA A 11 -8.74 -16.59 2.70
N ALA A 12 -9.03 -15.90 1.59
CA ALA A 12 -9.91 -16.41 0.53
C ALA A 12 -9.22 -17.37 -0.46
N VAL A 13 -7.90 -17.61 -0.36
CA VAL A 13 -7.21 -18.56 -1.25
C VAL A 13 -7.84 -19.96 -1.15
N GLY A 14 -8.21 -20.52 -2.30
CA GLY A 14 -8.94 -21.79 -2.41
C GLY A 14 -10.46 -21.64 -2.37
N ALA A 15 -10.99 -20.45 -2.07
CA ALA A 15 -12.42 -20.20 -2.09
C ALA A 15 -12.96 -20.06 -3.51
N VAL A 16 -14.19 -20.53 -3.71
CA VAL A 16 -15.01 -20.23 -4.88
C VAL A 16 -15.87 -19.01 -4.53
N VAL A 17 -15.73 -17.96 -5.32
CA VAL A 17 -16.38 -16.66 -5.09
C VAL A 17 -17.34 -16.35 -6.23
N PRO A 18 -18.54 -15.81 -5.96
CA PRO A 18 -19.41 -15.27 -6.98
C PRO A 18 -18.70 -14.16 -7.76
N ALA A 19 -18.71 -14.26 -9.08
CA ALA A 19 -18.07 -13.32 -10.01
C ALA A 19 -19.13 -12.87 -11.02
N GLY A 20 -19.76 -11.72 -10.79
CA GLY A 20 -20.72 -11.17 -11.74
C GLY A 20 -20.00 -10.60 -12.97
N PRO A 21 -20.42 -10.93 -14.21
CA PRO A 21 -21.61 -11.69 -14.64
C PRO A 21 -21.42 -13.21 -14.91
N HIS A 22 -20.25 -13.78 -14.63
CA HIS A 22 -19.80 -15.11 -15.10
C HIS A 22 -20.06 -16.29 -14.14
N GLY A 23 -20.85 -16.09 -13.10
CA GLY A 23 -21.16 -17.12 -12.11
C GLY A 23 -20.13 -17.14 -11.00
N THR A 24 -19.11 -18.01 -11.07
CA THR A 24 -18.16 -18.21 -9.96
C THR A 24 -16.74 -18.39 -10.44
N TRP A 25 -15.78 -17.77 -9.75
CA TRP A 25 -14.34 -17.94 -9.98
C TRP A 25 -13.68 -18.55 -8.74
N THR A 26 -12.52 -19.18 -8.92
CA THR A 26 -11.71 -19.67 -7.79
C THR A 26 -10.56 -18.72 -7.52
N VAL A 27 -10.36 -18.31 -6.27
CA VAL A 27 -9.15 -17.58 -5.85
C VAL A 27 -8.01 -18.59 -5.75
N ARG A 28 -7.01 -18.50 -6.62
CA ARG A 28 -5.91 -19.48 -6.73
C ARG A 28 -4.73 -19.13 -5.85
N SER A 29 -4.38 -17.86 -5.83
CA SER A 29 -3.24 -17.37 -5.07
C SER A 29 -3.39 -15.90 -4.76
N CYS A 30 -2.82 -15.49 -3.65
CA CYS A 30 -2.57 -14.11 -3.29
C CYS A 30 -1.07 -13.99 -3.04
N SER A 31 -0.40 -13.03 -3.69
CA SER A 31 1.03 -12.81 -3.47
C SER A 31 1.27 -12.33 -2.04
N ASP A 32 2.52 -12.40 -1.60
CA ASP A 32 2.92 -11.65 -0.41
C ASP A 32 2.72 -10.15 -0.64
N ARG A 33 2.36 -9.45 0.44
CA ARG A 33 2.22 -8.00 0.46
C ARG A 33 3.61 -7.39 0.36
N ARG A 34 3.79 -6.50 -0.60
CA ARG A 34 5.00 -5.69 -0.78
C ARG A 34 4.71 -4.26 -0.38
N THR A 35 5.64 -3.60 0.29
CA THR A 35 5.53 -2.18 0.65
C THR A 35 6.67 -1.39 0.03
N SER A 36 6.38 -0.21 -0.52
CA SER A 36 7.36 0.68 -1.12
C SER A 36 6.82 2.10 -1.19
N ALA A 37 7.64 3.08 -0.77
CA ALA A 37 7.32 4.51 -0.88
C ALA A 37 5.92 4.92 -0.35
N GLY A 38 5.48 4.32 0.76
CA GLY A 38 4.16 4.59 1.36
C GLY A 38 2.99 3.89 0.69
N TRP A 39 3.25 2.91 -0.18
CA TRP A 39 2.23 2.09 -0.85
C TRP A 39 2.39 0.62 -0.51
N ALA A 40 1.27 -0.08 -0.37
CA ALA A 40 1.19 -1.52 -0.32
C ALA A 40 0.69 -2.08 -1.66
N THR A 41 1.30 -3.17 -2.12
CA THR A 41 0.96 -3.83 -3.39
C THR A 41 0.91 -5.35 -3.23
N TRP A 42 -0.11 -5.96 -3.81
CA TRP A 42 -0.23 -7.41 -3.93
C TRP A 42 -1.04 -7.79 -5.17
N ASP A 43 -0.81 -9.01 -5.65
CA ASP A 43 -1.48 -9.59 -6.80
C ASP A 43 -2.39 -10.74 -6.34
N VAL A 44 -3.61 -10.79 -6.87
CA VAL A 44 -4.53 -11.91 -6.67
C VAL A 44 -4.78 -12.59 -8.00
N THR A 45 -4.59 -13.90 -8.04
CA THR A 45 -4.82 -14.72 -9.23
C THR A 45 -6.12 -15.50 -9.09
N PHE A 46 -6.93 -15.47 -10.14
CA PHE A 46 -8.20 -16.16 -10.23
C PHE A 46 -8.15 -17.20 -11.35
N LEU A 47 -8.80 -18.33 -11.14
CA LEU A 47 -9.16 -19.24 -12.22
C LEU A 47 -10.59 -18.92 -12.63
N ALA A 48 -10.73 -18.33 -13.81
CA ALA A 48 -12.00 -18.03 -14.46
C ALA A 48 -12.36 -19.11 -15.50
N PRO A 49 -13.64 -19.20 -15.92
CA PRO A 49 -14.07 -20.09 -16.99
C PRO A 49 -13.25 -19.92 -18.28
N ALA A 50 -13.25 -20.95 -19.13
CA ALA A 50 -12.58 -20.90 -20.42
C ALA A 50 -13.19 -19.79 -21.30
N GLY A 51 -12.33 -19.06 -22.02
CA GLY A 51 -12.74 -17.98 -22.91
C GLY A 51 -12.90 -16.61 -22.24
N THR A 52 -12.67 -16.50 -20.92
CA THR A 52 -12.67 -15.20 -20.24
C THR A 52 -11.47 -14.34 -20.67
N GLY A 53 -11.75 -13.12 -21.13
CA GLY A 53 -10.75 -12.12 -21.52
C GLY A 53 -10.41 -11.15 -20.39
N GLN A 54 -9.84 -9.99 -20.75
CA GLN A 54 -9.71 -8.87 -19.81
C GLN A 54 -11.07 -8.23 -19.55
N GLU A 55 -11.41 -8.00 -18.29
CA GLU A 55 -12.69 -7.40 -17.94
C GLU A 55 -12.76 -6.86 -16.50
N THR A 56 -13.76 -6.01 -16.26
CA THR A 56 -14.13 -5.54 -14.92
C THR A 56 -15.21 -6.45 -14.34
N VAL A 57 -14.96 -7.03 -13.17
CA VAL A 57 -15.89 -7.94 -12.49
C VAL A 57 -16.21 -7.48 -11.07
N VAL A 58 -17.37 -7.89 -10.57
CA VAL A 58 -17.71 -7.76 -9.14
C VAL A 58 -17.59 -9.14 -8.50
N LEU A 59 -16.66 -9.26 -7.56
CA LEU A 59 -16.38 -10.49 -6.81
C LEU A 59 -16.92 -10.37 -5.39
N ASP A 60 -17.80 -11.27 -4.98
CA ASP A 60 -18.31 -11.29 -3.62
C ASP A 60 -17.39 -12.12 -2.71
N LEU A 61 -16.53 -11.44 -1.95
CA LEU A 61 -15.51 -12.07 -1.12
C LEU A 61 -16.10 -12.47 0.23
N PRO A 62 -15.97 -13.73 0.68
CA PRO A 62 -16.47 -14.17 1.98
C PRO A 62 -15.93 -13.29 3.12
N GLY A 63 -16.84 -12.71 3.92
CA GLY A 63 -16.51 -11.85 5.05
C GLY A 63 -16.23 -10.38 4.71
N ALA A 64 -15.85 -10.06 3.46
CA ALA A 64 -15.58 -8.69 3.03
C ALA A 64 -16.64 -8.10 2.07
N GLY A 65 -17.49 -8.97 1.48
CA GLY A 65 -18.56 -8.57 0.57
C GLY A 65 -18.08 -8.23 -0.85
N PRO A 66 -18.90 -7.53 -1.65
CA PRO A 66 -18.64 -7.30 -3.08
C PRO A 66 -17.48 -6.32 -3.34
N GLN A 67 -16.57 -6.74 -4.22
CA GLN A 67 -15.36 -6.03 -4.65
C GLN A 67 -15.35 -5.86 -6.17
N THR A 68 -15.28 -4.63 -6.67
CA THR A 68 -15.15 -4.37 -8.10
C THR A 68 -13.67 -4.33 -8.50
N LEU A 69 -13.24 -5.23 -9.38
CA LEU A 69 -11.85 -5.35 -9.82
C LEU A 69 -11.72 -5.35 -11.34
N LEU A 70 -10.60 -4.84 -11.85
CA LEU A 70 -10.16 -5.11 -13.22
C LEU A 70 -9.24 -6.34 -13.21
N ALA A 71 -9.61 -7.38 -13.94
CA ALA A 71 -8.85 -8.62 -14.07
C ALA A 71 -8.26 -8.74 -15.47
N VAL A 72 -6.97 -9.08 -15.56
CA VAL A 72 -6.22 -9.18 -16.83
C VAL A 72 -5.72 -10.61 -17.03
N PRO A 73 -5.85 -11.20 -18.23
CA PRO A 73 -5.30 -12.52 -18.53
C PRO A 73 -3.79 -12.57 -18.33
N SER A 74 -3.33 -13.62 -17.67
CA SER A 74 -1.91 -13.87 -17.39
C SER A 74 -1.39 -15.13 -18.07
N ALA A 75 -2.22 -16.18 -18.16
CA ALA A 75 -1.90 -17.41 -18.87
C ALA A 75 -3.18 -18.22 -19.19
N ALA A 76 -3.13 -18.98 -20.28
CA ALA A 76 -4.14 -20.01 -20.55
C ALA A 76 -3.91 -21.22 -19.64
N HIS A 77 -4.98 -21.77 -19.06
CA HIS A 77 -4.97 -22.94 -18.18
C HIS A 77 -5.84 -24.05 -18.81
N PRO A 78 -5.52 -25.35 -18.65
CA PRO A 78 -6.34 -26.42 -19.24
C PRO A 78 -7.82 -26.37 -18.82
N ASP A 79 -8.07 -25.95 -17.57
CA ASP A 79 -9.41 -25.86 -17.00
C ASP A 79 -10.05 -24.45 -17.09
N GLY A 80 -9.37 -23.46 -17.71
CA GLY A 80 -9.86 -22.07 -17.72
C GLY A 80 -8.83 -21.00 -18.09
N ALA A 81 -9.09 -19.76 -17.72
CA ALA A 81 -8.12 -18.66 -17.86
C ALA A 81 -7.59 -18.26 -16.48
N LEU A 82 -6.27 -18.06 -16.36
CA LEU A 82 -5.71 -17.40 -15.18
C LEU A 82 -5.74 -15.89 -15.38
N LEU A 83 -6.46 -15.20 -14.50
CA LEU A 83 -6.57 -13.75 -14.49
C LEU A 83 -5.89 -13.19 -13.25
N VAL A 84 -5.23 -12.04 -13.38
CA VAL A 84 -4.59 -11.33 -12.26
C VAL A 84 -5.28 -9.99 -12.04
N ALA A 85 -5.58 -9.68 -10.78
CA ALA A 85 -5.90 -8.34 -10.32
C ALA A 85 -4.78 -7.84 -9.39
N THR A 86 -4.26 -6.65 -9.68
CA THR A 86 -3.23 -5.99 -8.88
C THR A 86 -3.85 -4.92 -8.02
N PHE A 87 -3.55 -4.95 -6.72
CA PHE A 87 -3.98 -3.96 -5.76
C PHE A 87 -2.83 -3.03 -5.42
N VAL A 88 -3.10 -1.73 -5.46
CA VAL A 88 -2.16 -0.70 -5.00
C VAL A 88 -2.95 0.23 -4.08
N VAL A 89 -2.61 0.23 -2.80
CA VAL A 89 -3.29 1.03 -1.77
C VAL A 89 -2.26 1.78 -0.93
N PRO A 90 -2.64 2.91 -0.31
CA PRO A 90 -1.78 3.53 0.69
C PRO A 90 -1.38 2.51 1.76
N ASP A 91 -0.12 2.53 2.17
CA ASP A 91 0.36 1.70 3.25
C ASP A 91 -0.06 2.32 4.59
N ASP A 92 -0.85 1.61 5.40
CA ASP A 92 -1.25 2.04 6.76
C ASP A 92 -0.08 2.05 7.76
N ALA A 93 1.18 2.07 7.31
CA ALA A 93 2.31 2.30 8.19
C ALA A 93 2.09 3.66 8.90
N PRO A 94 2.29 3.74 10.22
CA PRO A 94 2.12 4.99 10.94
C PRO A 94 2.95 6.06 10.26
N ALA A 95 2.28 7.14 9.85
CA ALA A 95 2.93 8.33 9.29
C ALA A 95 3.92 8.84 10.34
N GLY A 96 5.20 8.52 10.19
CA GLY A 96 6.22 8.87 11.18
C GLY A 96 7.48 8.02 11.25
N ALA A 97 7.62 6.93 10.49
CA ALA A 97 8.94 6.31 10.31
C ALA A 97 9.75 7.15 9.31
N ASP A 98 10.30 8.26 9.78
CA ASP A 98 11.29 9.04 9.03
C ASP A 98 12.52 8.14 8.73
N PRO A 99 12.83 7.84 7.46
CA PRO A 99 13.99 7.01 7.10
C PRO A 99 15.34 7.69 7.37
N THR A 100 15.34 8.97 7.80
CA THR A 100 16.55 9.73 8.13
C THR A 100 16.87 9.78 9.62
N GLY A 101 16.04 9.18 10.48
CA GLY A 101 16.29 9.14 11.92
C GLY A 101 16.32 10.53 12.57
N HIS A 102 15.56 11.49 12.05
CA HIS A 102 15.30 12.74 12.74
C HIS A 102 14.01 12.59 13.54
N ASP A 103 14.13 12.31 14.83
CA ASP A 103 13.02 12.38 15.80
C ASP A 103 12.66 13.87 16.00
N PRO A 104 11.48 14.35 15.59
CA PRO A 104 11.01 15.68 15.91
C PRO A 104 9.95 15.56 17.02
N GLY A 105 10.31 15.08 18.21
CA GLY A 105 9.28 14.98 19.26
C GLY A 105 9.69 14.52 20.65
N ALA A 106 10.51 15.31 21.34
CA ALA A 106 10.23 15.59 22.74
C ALA A 106 10.45 17.09 23.00
N ALA A 107 9.44 17.91 22.69
CA ALA A 107 9.33 19.20 23.34
C ALA A 107 9.08 18.92 24.83
N ASP A 108 10.14 19.02 25.63
CA ASP A 108 10.07 18.97 27.08
C ASP A 108 9.16 20.12 27.55
N PRO A 109 8.02 19.86 28.21
CA PRO A 109 7.09 20.92 28.63
C PRO A 109 7.57 21.69 29.87
N THR A 110 8.86 21.61 30.22
CA THR A 110 9.42 22.19 31.44
C THR A 110 10.57 23.19 31.21
N ASP A 111 10.56 23.94 30.09
CA ASP A 111 11.42 25.14 29.97
C ASP A 111 10.57 26.43 30.14
N LEU A 112 10.15 26.64 31.39
CA LEU A 112 9.56 27.90 31.87
C LEU A 112 10.54 28.55 32.85
N THR A 113 11.76 28.87 32.43
CA THR A 113 12.67 29.69 33.24
C THR A 113 13.81 30.34 32.44
N HIS A 114 13.58 31.62 32.10
CA HIS A 114 14.57 32.71 31.95
C HIS A 114 15.33 32.84 30.60
N PRO A 115 15.94 34.03 30.32
CA PRO A 115 15.29 35.22 29.81
C PRO A 115 15.91 35.69 28.48
N THR A 116 15.21 36.59 27.78
CA THR A 116 15.68 37.30 26.60
C THR A 116 17.11 37.81 26.78
N THR A 117 18.04 37.36 25.92
CA THR A 117 19.30 38.06 25.69
C THR A 117 19.47 38.27 24.20
N ASP A 118 18.93 39.38 23.70
CA ASP A 118 19.36 39.98 22.44
C ASP A 118 20.79 40.49 22.69
N GLY A 119 21.77 39.68 22.25
CA GLY A 119 23.19 39.87 22.47
C GLY A 119 23.91 40.07 21.14
N THR A 120 24.23 41.32 20.87
CA THR A 120 24.87 41.88 19.68
C THR A 120 26.23 41.27 19.28
N ARG A 121 26.47 41.23 17.96
CA ARG A 121 27.76 41.20 17.22
C ARG A 121 28.67 39.98 17.38
N GLY A 122 28.80 39.23 16.28
CA GLY A 122 29.92 38.33 16.05
C GLY A 122 31.26 39.09 15.98
N PRO A 123 32.35 38.50 16.51
CA PRO A 123 33.70 38.89 16.16
C PRO A 123 34.27 37.88 15.15
N ALA A 124 34.64 38.36 13.96
CA ALA A 124 35.72 37.75 13.20
C ALA A 124 36.84 38.80 13.15
N ALA A 125 37.96 38.46 13.76
CA ALA A 125 39.12 39.32 13.94
C ALA A 125 39.96 39.45 12.65
N ASP A 126 40.40 40.69 12.42
CA ASP A 126 41.67 41.21 11.88
C ASP A 126 42.47 40.53 10.73
N ALA A 127 42.52 41.26 9.61
CA ALA A 127 43.67 42.01 9.05
C ALA A 127 44.86 41.35 8.28
N GLY A 128 45.19 42.02 7.15
CA GLY A 128 46.50 42.07 6.45
C GLY A 128 46.60 41.18 5.19
N THR A 129 47.00 41.61 3.99
CA THR A 129 47.90 42.70 3.56
C THR A 129 47.73 42.99 2.06
N GLU A 130 48.03 44.23 1.66
CA GLU A 130 47.96 44.84 0.32
C GLU A 130 48.99 44.31 -0.69
N ALA A 131 48.68 44.46 -1.99
CA ALA A 131 49.61 44.76 -3.08
C ALA A 131 48.88 45.48 -4.23
#